data_AF-A0A9P6HLM1-F1
#
_entry.id   AF-A0A9P6HLM1-F1
#
_cell.length_a   1.000
_cell.length_b   1.000
_cell.length_c   1.000
_cell.angle_alpha   90.00
_cell.angle_beta   90.00
_cell.angle_gamma   90.00
#
_symmetry.space_group_name_H-M   'P 1'
#
loop_
_entity.id
_entity.type
_entity.pdbx_description
1 polymer ?
#
loop_
_entity_poly.entity_id
_entity_poly.type
_entity_poly.pdbx_seq_one_letter_code
_entity_poly.pdbx_strand_id
1 'polypeptide(L)'
;IHPFSLMQRDSHPESIYELLALKVDRGLVATIVEETVETVDYSLGLLTTSEGRSSTRTHKEKDFSKFVQRILQTAEVSNTDILVTLIYLRRARAHLSVDTEEWALHRVFLGALLLAHKYTNDSTLRNISWSYATGAFGMRDIGRMEREFLDVLDYELSISEADLLDLHQTL
;
A
#
# COMPACT_ATOMS: atom_id res chain seq x y z
N ILE A 1 -0.93 12.57 -25.35
CA ILE A 1 -0.79 13.33 -24.09
C ILE A 1 -0.97 12.34 -22.95
N HIS A 2 -0.05 12.30 -21.99
CA HIS A 2 -0.10 11.39 -20.85
C HIS A 2 -1.28 11.77 -19.93
N PRO A 3 -2.15 10.81 -19.53
CA PRO A 3 -3.39 11.13 -18.82
C PRO A 3 -3.18 11.76 -17.43
N PHE A 4 -2.08 11.44 -16.75
CA PHE A 4 -1.80 11.96 -15.39
C PHE A 4 -0.98 13.26 -15.38
N SER A 5 -0.03 13.41 -16.31
CA SER A 5 0.85 14.59 -16.34
C SER A 5 0.42 15.66 -17.34
N LEU A 6 -0.50 15.33 -18.25
CA LEU A 6 -0.93 16.18 -19.36
C LEU A 6 0.20 16.65 -20.29
N MET A 7 1.36 15.99 -20.21
CA MET A 7 2.52 16.26 -21.06
C MET A 7 2.54 15.34 -22.30
N GLN A 8 3.45 15.63 -23.23
CA GLN A 8 3.70 14.73 -24.37
C GLN A 8 4.29 13.39 -23.87
N ARG A 9 4.09 12.32 -24.65
CA ARG A 9 4.55 10.98 -24.23
C ARG A 9 6.08 10.91 -24.14
N ASP A 10 6.74 11.59 -25.07
CA ASP A 10 8.21 11.59 -25.20
C ASP A 10 8.91 12.38 -24.09
N SER A 11 8.17 13.03 -23.18
CA SER A 11 8.74 13.76 -22.05
C SER A 11 8.94 12.89 -20.81
N HIS A 12 8.56 11.62 -20.84
CA HIS A 12 8.64 10.68 -19.71
C HIS A 12 9.49 9.46 -20.12
N PRO A 13 10.35 8.93 -19.23
CA PRO A 13 11.04 7.65 -19.43
C PRO A 13 10.06 6.50 -19.70
N GLU A 14 10.47 5.54 -20.54
CA GLU A 14 9.64 4.38 -20.89
C GLU A 14 9.27 3.52 -19.66
N SER A 15 10.15 3.46 -18.66
CA SER A 15 9.94 2.73 -17.40
C SER A 15 8.66 3.15 -16.67
N ILE A 16 8.23 4.41 -16.80
CA ILE A 16 6.96 4.88 -16.21
C ILE A 16 5.76 4.26 -16.91
N TYR A 17 5.84 4.13 -18.24
CA TYR A 17 4.77 3.48 -19.01
C TYR A 17 4.71 1.98 -18.72
N GLU A 18 5.86 1.33 -18.53
CA GLU A 18 5.94 -0.06 -18.08
C GLU A 18 5.26 -0.24 -16.73
N LEU A 19 5.54 0.63 -15.76
CA LEU A 19 4.90 0.61 -14.44
C LEU A 19 3.38 0.77 -14.53
N LEU A 20 2.90 1.74 -15.30
CA LEU A 20 1.46 1.97 -15.46
C LEU A 20 0.76 0.81 -16.18
N ALA A 21 1.48 0.10 -17.04
CA ALA A 21 0.99 -1.07 -17.77
C ALA A 21 1.07 -2.38 -16.97
N LEU A 22 1.66 -2.38 -15.76
CA LEU A 22 1.76 -3.58 -14.92
C LEU A 22 0.37 -4.17 -14.69
N LYS A 23 0.21 -5.47 -14.92
CA LYS A 23 -1.05 -6.13 -14.60
C LYS A 23 -1.06 -6.50 -13.12
N VAL A 24 -2.16 -6.23 -12.41
CA VAL A 24 -2.36 -6.77 -11.07
C VAL A 24 -2.37 -8.31 -11.14
N ASP A 25 -1.26 -8.91 -10.73
CA ASP A 25 -1.06 -10.34 -10.72
C ASP A 25 -0.63 -10.83 -9.33
N ARG A 26 -0.30 -12.12 -9.21
CA ARG A 26 0.14 -12.67 -7.93
C ARG A 26 1.49 -12.12 -7.47
N GLY A 27 2.35 -11.71 -8.40
CA GLY A 27 3.65 -11.12 -8.10
C GLY A 27 3.47 -9.78 -7.41
N LEU A 28 2.67 -8.89 -7.99
CA LEU A 28 2.43 -7.56 -7.41
C LEU A 28 1.75 -7.64 -6.04
N VAL A 29 0.82 -8.59 -5.85
CA VAL A 29 0.25 -8.87 -4.52
C VAL A 29 1.32 -9.31 -3.53
N ALA A 30 2.27 -10.15 -3.94
CA ALA A 30 3.36 -10.59 -3.08
C ALA A 30 4.27 -9.41 -2.69
N THR A 31 4.58 -8.51 -3.63
CA THR A 31 5.35 -7.29 -3.35
C THR A 31 4.68 -6.41 -2.30
N ILE A 32 3.36 -6.16 -2.43
CA ILE A 32 2.62 -5.37 -1.43
C ILE A 32 2.71 -6.03 -0.05
N VAL A 33 2.55 -7.36 0.01
CA VAL A 33 2.61 -8.11 1.25
C VAL A 33 4.00 -8.01 1.87
N GLU A 34 5.05 -8.20 1.09
CA GLU A 34 6.44 -8.11 1.54
C GLU A 34 6.76 -6.70 2.05
N GLU A 35 6.43 -5.67 1.28
CA GLU A 35 6.65 -4.27 1.65
C GLU A 35 5.89 -3.89 2.94
N THR A 36 4.65 -4.38 3.11
CA THR A 36 3.88 -4.16 4.34
C THR A 36 4.51 -4.87 5.53
N VAL A 37 4.95 -6.13 5.36
CA VAL A 37 5.60 -6.91 6.42
C VAL A 37 6.89 -6.24 6.84
N GLU A 38 7.73 -5.84 5.88
CA GLU A 38 8.99 -5.16 6.15
C GLU A 38 8.78 -3.82 6.86
N THR A 39 7.78 -3.05 6.43
CA THR A 39 7.40 -1.78 7.07
C THR A 39 6.98 -1.97 8.53
N VAL A 40 6.16 -2.97 8.81
CA VAL A 40 5.74 -3.30 10.18
C VAL A 40 6.90 -3.85 11.02
N ASP A 41 7.72 -4.74 10.46
CA ASP A 41 8.86 -5.32 11.17
C ASP A 41 9.92 -4.27 11.52
N TYR A 42 10.16 -3.33 10.61
CA TYR A 42 11.04 -2.18 10.88
C TYR A 42 10.52 -1.38 12.07
N SER A 43 9.23 -1.04 12.09
CA SER A 43 8.62 -0.27 13.20
C SER A 43 8.66 -1.01 14.55
N LEU A 44 8.56 -2.34 14.53
CA LEU A 44 8.61 -3.17 15.74
C LEU A 44 10.04 -3.53 16.18
N GLY A 45 11.07 -3.13 15.41
CA GLY A 45 12.47 -3.47 15.68
C GLY A 45 12.78 -4.96 15.52
N LEU A 46 12.00 -5.71 14.74
CA LEU A 46 12.11 -7.16 14.60
C LEU A 46 13.14 -7.61 13.54
N LEU A 47 13.85 -6.67 12.90
CA LEU A 47 14.79 -6.96 11.80
C LEU A 47 16.09 -7.68 12.23
N THR A 48 16.29 -8.01 13.50
CA THR A 48 17.56 -8.56 14.00
C THR A 48 17.64 -10.08 14.15
N THR A 49 16.62 -10.87 13.85
CA THR A 49 16.76 -12.34 13.93
C THR A 49 16.03 -13.07 12.80
N SER A 50 16.77 -13.41 11.75
CA SER A 50 16.40 -14.39 10.72
C SER A 50 16.28 -15.83 11.26
N GLU A 51 16.57 -16.05 12.54
CA GLU A 51 16.57 -17.37 13.17
C GLU A 51 15.25 -17.62 13.90
N GLY A 52 14.28 -18.20 13.17
CA GLY A 52 13.07 -18.77 13.75
C GLY A 52 11.75 -18.18 13.23
N ARG A 53 11.50 -18.23 11.91
CA ARG A 53 10.14 -18.04 11.38
C ARG A 53 9.23 -19.14 11.94
N SER A 54 8.52 -18.84 13.03
CA SER A 54 7.53 -19.75 13.62
C SER A 54 6.42 -20.06 12.61
N SER A 55 5.87 -21.28 12.66
CA SER A 55 4.77 -21.73 11.82
C SER A 55 3.52 -20.85 11.95
N THR A 56 3.32 -20.21 13.10
CA THR A 56 2.20 -19.30 13.35
C THR A 56 2.33 -17.99 12.55
N ARG A 57 3.54 -17.47 12.40
CA ARG A 57 3.81 -16.22 11.67
C ARG A 57 3.61 -16.39 10.16
N THR A 58 4.08 -17.51 9.61
CA THR A 58 3.87 -17.84 8.18
C THR A 58 2.40 -18.08 7.85
N HIS A 59 1.59 -18.56 8.81
CA HIS A 59 0.13 -18.65 8.64
C HIS A 59 -0.52 -17.25 8.58
N LYS A 60 -0.16 -16.35 9.51
CA LYS A 60 -0.68 -14.97 9.51
C LYS A 60 -0.36 -14.23 8.21
N GLU A 61 0.86 -14.37 7.69
CA GLU A 61 1.28 -13.77 6.42
C GLU A 61 0.45 -14.31 5.24
N LYS A 62 0.15 -15.61 5.21
CA LYS A 62 -0.72 -16.21 4.18
C LYS A 62 -2.15 -15.69 4.23
N ASP A 63 -2.72 -15.55 5.42
CA ASP A 63 -4.07 -15.00 5.58
C ASP A 63 -4.12 -13.53 5.20
N PHE A 64 -3.08 -12.77 5.56
CA PHE A 64 -2.93 -11.38 5.14
C PHE A 64 -2.78 -11.26 3.61
N SER A 65 -2.02 -12.14 2.96
CA SER A 65 -1.91 -12.15 1.48
C SER A 65 -3.27 -12.39 0.81
N LYS A 66 -4.08 -13.33 1.32
CA LYS A 66 -5.46 -13.53 0.84
C LYS A 66 -6.33 -12.29 1.08
N PHE A 67 -6.15 -11.62 2.21
CA PHE A 67 -6.85 -10.38 2.52
C PHE A 67 -6.52 -9.29 1.50
N VAL A 68 -5.23 -9.03 1.24
CA VAL A 68 -4.77 -8.06 0.23
C VAL A 68 -5.39 -8.38 -1.13
N GLN A 69 -5.28 -9.63 -1.59
CA GLN A 69 -5.83 -10.05 -2.88
C GLN A 69 -7.33 -9.78 -2.99
N ARG A 70 -8.10 -10.14 -1.95
CA ARG A 70 -9.55 -9.92 -1.93
C ARG A 70 -9.91 -8.44 -1.99
N ILE A 71 -9.16 -7.60 -1.27
CA ILE A 71 -9.43 -6.16 -1.24
C ILE A 71 -9.17 -5.51 -2.60
N LEU A 72 -8.02 -5.80 -3.22
CA LEU A 72 -7.69 -5.26 -4.53
C LEU A 72 -8.74 -5.63 -5.59
N GLN A 73 -9.29 -6.85 -5.51
CA GLN A 73 -10.35 -7.31 -6.41
C GLN A 73 -11.72 -6.68 -6.11
N THR A 74 -12.07 -6.49 -4.84
CA THR A 74 -13.41 -6.03 -4.44
C THR A 74 -13.57 -4.51 -4.52
N ALA A 75 -12.49 -3.77 -4.26
CA ALA A 75 -12.49 -2.31 -4.25
C ALA A 75 -12.11 -1.68 -5.61
N GLU A 76 -12.02 -2.50 -6.67
CA GLU A 76 -11.68 -2.07 -8.04
C GLU A 76 -10.43 -1.17 -8.08
N VAL A 77 -9.40 -1.56 -7.33
CA VAL A 77 -8.18 -0.79 -7.15
C VAL A 77 -7.40 -0.75 -8.46
N SER A 78 -7.01 0.45 -8.90
CA SER A 78 -6.23 0.63 -10.12
C SER A 78 -4.75 0.29 -9.92
N ASN A 79 -4.01 0.06 -11.02
CA ASN A 79 -2.55 -0.09 -10.94
C ASN A 79 -1.89 1.14 -10.30
N THR A 80 -2.37 2.33 -10.63
CA THR A 80 -1.86 3.59 -10.08
C THR A 80 -2.03 3.62 -8.57
N ASP A 81 -3.17 3.18 -8.05
CA ASP A 81 -3.43 3.10 -6.60
C ASP A 81 -2.42 2.17 -5.93
N ILE A 82 -2.08 1.03 -6.55
CA ILE A 82 -1.10 0.08 -6.03
C ILE A 82 0.31 0.68 -6.00
N LEU A 83 0.74 1.33 -7.08
CA LEU A 83 2.05 1.97 -7.14
C LEU A 83 2.20 3.04 -6.06
N VAL A 84 1.17 3.89 -5.90
CA VAL A 84 1.14 4.91 -4.84
C VAL A 84 1.09 4.27 -3.45
N THR A 85 0.38 3.16 -3.28
CA THR A 85 0.36 2.39 -2.02
C THR A 85 1.77 1.92 -1.64
N LEU A 86 2.53 1.37 -2.58
CA LEU A 86 3.91 0.92 -2.34
C LEU A 86 4.83 2.08 -1.93
N ILE A 87 4.73 3.22 -2.62
CA ILE A 87 5.49 4.44 -2.28
C ILE A 87 5.14 4.91 -0.85
N TYR A 88 3.86 4.94 -0.52
CA TYR A 88 3.40 5.34 0.82
C TYR A 88 3.87 4.40 1.92
N LEU A 89 3.90 3.08 1.69
CA LEU A 89 4.47 2.12 2.65
C LEU A 89 5.96 2.39 2.90
N ARG A 90 6.74 2.63 1.83
CA ARG A 90 8.17 2.95 1.94
C ARG A 90 8.44 4.23 2.72
N ARG A 91 7.69 5.30 2.43
CA ARG A 91 7.81 6.58 3.15
C ARG A 91 7.42 6.43 4.63
N ALA A 92 6.39 5.65 4.91
CA ALA A 92 5.93 5.41 6.27
C ALA A 92 6.94 4.66 7.13
N ARG A 93 7.78 3.79 6.53
CA ARG A 93 8.72 2.92 7.25
C ARG A 93 9.53 3.61 8.34
N ALA A 94 10.10 4.79 8.05
CA ALA A 94 10.94 5.52 9.01
C ALA A 94 10.16 6.24 10.13
N HIS A 95 8.86 6.47 9.92
CA HIS A 95 8.02 7.32 10.77
C HIS A 95 6.94 6.52 11.52
N LEU A 96 6.71 5.28 11.12
CA LEU A 96 5.69 4.41 11.68
C LEU A 96 6.08 3.95 13.09
N SER A 97 5.19 4.15 14.05
CA SER A 97 5.24 3.57 15.39
C SER A 97 4.07 2.62 15.57
N VAL A 98 4.33 1.32 15.65
CA VAL A 98 3.28 0.31 15.87
C VAL A 98 3.27 -0.09 17.34
N ASP A 99 2.19 0.24 18.04
CA ASP A 99 2.03 -0.08 19.47
C ASP A 99 1.62 -1.54 19.71
N THR A 100 0.97 -2.19 18.72
CA THR A 100 0.41 -3.54 18.86
C THR A 100 0.58 -4.35 17.58
N GLU A 101 1.04 -5.60 17.70
CA GLU A 101 1.15 -6.53 16.56
C GLU A 101 -0.23 -6.93 15.98
N GLU A 102 -1.28 -6.88 16.81
CA GLU A 102 -2.62 -7.31 16.39
C GLU A 102 -3.13 -6.43 15.23
N TRP A 103 -3.45 -7.07 14.10
CA TRP A 103 -3.88 -6.42 12.86
C TRP A 103 -2.92 -5.37 12.29
N ALA A 104 -1.68 -5.25 12.76
CA ALA A 104 -0.71 -4.24 12.32
C ALA A 104 -0.56 -4.22 10.80
N LEU A 105 -0.31 -5.38 10.18
CA LEU A 105 -0.21 -5.53 8.73
C LEU A 105 -1.45 -5.00 8.00
N HIS A 106 -2.64 -5.34 8.50
CA HIS A 106 -3.90 -4.95 7.87
C HIS A 106 -4.11 -3.44 7.99
N ARG A 107 -3.82 -2.85 9.15
CA ARG A 107 -4.00 -1.41 9.40
C ARG A 107 -3.03 -0.57 8.58
N VAL A 108 -1.77 -0.97 8.52
CA VAL A 108 -0.73 -0.29 7.75
C VAL A 108 -1.03 -0.36 6.25
N PHE A 109 -1.33 -1.55 5.74
CA PHE A 109 -1.73 -1.71 4.34
C PHE A 109 -3.00 -0.91 3.98
N LEU A 110 -4.06 -1.01 4.80
CA LEU A 110 -5.30 -0.28 4.53
C LEU A 110 -5.09 1.23 4.62
N GLY A 111 -4.32 1.73 5.58
CA GLY A 111 -3.99 3.15 5.69
C GLY A 111 -3.35 3.67 4.41
N ALA A 112 -2.31 2.99 3.94
CA ALA A 112 -1.63 3.34 2.68
C ALA A 112 -2.58 3.28 1.47
N LEU A 113 -3.33 2.18 1.32
CA LEU A 113 -4.23 1.97 0.18
C LEU A 113 -5.39 2.97 0.16
N LEU A 114 -5.98 3.28 1.31
CA LEU A 114 -7.08 4.24 1.42
C LEU A 114 -6.64 5.64 0.96
N LEU A 115 -5.47 6.09 1.41
CA LEU A 115 -4.92 7.37 0.99
C LEU A 115 -4.54 7.35 -0.49
N ALA A 116 -3.90 6.27 -0.96
CA ALA A 116 -3.52 6.14 -2.36
C ALA A 116 -4.74 6.24 -3.28
N HIS A 117 -5.77 5.43 -3.01
CA HIS A 117 -7.01 5.44 -3.78
C HIS A 117 -7.71 6.81 -3.76
N LYS A 118 -7.66 7.53 -2.62
CA LYS A 118 -8.23 8.89 -2.54
C LYS A 118 -7.42 9.95 -3.26
N TYR A 119 -6.11 9.76 -3.35
CA TYR A 119 -5.20 10.70 -3.98
C TYR A 119 -5.22 10.60 -5.52
N THR A 120 -5.36 9.37 -6.05
CA THR A 120 -5.24 9.08 -7.48
C THR A 120 -6.57 9.18 -8.25
N ASN A 121 -7.71 9.24 -7.57
CA ASN A 121 -9.04 9.20 -8.18
C ASN A 121 -9.89 10.43 -7.83
N ASP A 122 -10.55 11.03 -8.83
CA ASP A 122 -11.50 12.14 -8.62
C ASP A 122 -12.80 11.69 -7.93
N SER A 123 -13.16 10.41 -8.10
CA SER A 123 -14.32 9.77 -7.49
C SER A 123 -13.86 8.56 -6.69
N THR A 124 -14.09 8.58 -5.38
CA THR A 124 -13.49 7.62 -4.45
C THR A 124 -14.54 6.87 -3.65
N LEU A 125 -14.21 5.65 -3.22
CA LEU A 125 -15.08 4.88 -2.33
C LEU A 125 -15.19 5.56 -0.96
N ARG A 126 -16.44 5.70 -0.47
CA ARG A 126 -16.72 6.18 0.89
C ARG A 126 -16.24 5.16 1.92
N ASN A 127 -15.92 5.61 3.14
CA ASN A 127 -15.44 4.73 4.20
C ASN A 127 -16.42 3.59 4.56
N ILE A 128 -17.73 3.79 4.35
CA ILE A 128 -18.72 2.72 4.51
C ILE A 128 -18.56 1.60 3.47
N SER A 129 -18.23 1.94 2.22
CA SER A 129 -17.96 0.97 1.16
C SER A 129 -16.70 0.15 1.47
N TRP A 130 -15.65 0.80 1.98
CA TRP A 130 -14.44 0.13 2.46
C TRP A 130 -14.71 -0.81 3.64
N SER A 131 -15.63 -0.43 4.54
CA SER A 131 -16.07 -1.32 5.62
C SER A 131 -16.72 -2.60 5.08
N TYR A 132 -17.58 -2.48 4.06
CA TYR A 132 -18.16 -3.65 3.39
C TYR A 132 -17.12 -4.48 2.63
N ALA A 133 -16.18 -3.83 1.92
CA ALA A 133 -15.13 -4.53 1.17
C ALA A 133 -14.19 -5.30 2.11
N THR A 134 -13.76 -4.70 3.22
CA THR A 134 -12.91 -5.36 4.21
C THR A 134 -13.65 -6.46 4.97
N GLY A 135 -14.92 -6.26 5.33
CA GLY A 135 -15.72 -7.22 6.10
C GLY A 135 -15.21 -7.49 7.52
N ALA A 136 -14.08 -6.89 7.91
CA ALA A 136 -13.41 -7.06 9.20
C ALA A 136 -13.34 -5.76 10.00
N PHE A 137 -13.44 -4.60 9.35
CA PHE A 137 -13.28 -3.29 9.98
C PHE A 137 -14.52 -2.42 9.76
N GLY A 138 -14.97 -1.76 10.83
CA GLY A 138 -16.09 -0.83 10.77
C GLY A 138 -15.69 0.48 10.11
N MET A 139 -16.68 1.28 9.67
CA MET A 139 -16.44 2.60 9.07
C MET A 139 -15.57 3.52 9.97
N ARG A 140 -15.74 3.43 11.29
CA ARG A 140 -14.94 4.20 12.26
C ARG A 140 -13.48 3.77 12.26
N ASP A 141 -13.22 2.47 12.16
CA ASP A 141 -11.87 1.90 12.11
C ASP A 141 -11.19 2.31 10.80
N ILE A 142 -11.89 2.20 9.66
CA ILE A 142 -11.39 2.66 8.36
C ILE A 142 -10.99 4.14 8.42
N GLY A 143 -11.87 4.99 8.94
CA GLY A 143 -11.55 6.42 9.08
C GLY A 143 -10.43 6.71 10.08
N ARG A 144 -10.24 5.85 11.09
CA ARG A 144 -9.12 5.97 12.03
C ARG A 144 -7.80 5.59 11.37
N MET A 145 -7.75 4.45 10.67
CA MET A 145 -6.55 4.01 9.93
C MET A 145 -6.12 5.04 8.91
N GLU A 146 -7.07 5.65 8.20
CA GLU A 146 -6.81 6.72 7.26
C GLU A 146 -6.12 7.93 7.92
N ARG A 147 -6.67 8.43 9.04
CA ARG A 147 -6.09 9.57 9.75
C ARG A 147 -4.72 9.26 10.34
N GLU A 148 -4.59 8.12 11.00
CA GLU A 148 -3.32 7.70 11.59
C GLU A 148 -2.23 7.55 10.52
N PHE A 149 -2.54 6.98 9.35
CA PHE A 149 -1.56 6.85 8.28
C PHE A 149 -1.23 8.20 7.63
N LEU A 150 -2.19 9.12 7.56
CA LEU A 150 -1.97 10.47 7.05
C LEU A 150 -1.02 11.26 7.97
N ASP A 151 -1.17 11.09 9.29
CA ASP A 151 -0.27 11.66 10.29
C ASP A 151 1.15 11.06 10.16
N VAL A 152 1.27 9.75 9.89
CA VAL A 152 2.57 9.08 9.66
C VAL A 152 3.29 9.63 8.43
N LEU A 153 2.57 10.02 7.39
CA LEU A 153 3.15 10.65 6.19
C LEU A 153 3.38 12.15 6.34
N ASP A 154 3.05 12.75 7.49
CA ASP A 154 3.03 14.21 7.69
C ASP A 154 2.34 14.97 6.54
N TYR A 155 1.25 14.37 6.03
CA TYR A 155 0.48 14.89 4.89
C TYR A 155 1.28 15.05 3.57
N GLU A 156 2.48 14.48 3.45
CA GLU A 156 3.31 14.50 2.25
C GLU A 156 2.85 13.45 1.21
N LEU A 157 1.69 13.72 0.60
CA LEU A 157 1.04 12.83 -0.36
C LEU A 157 1.52 13.02 -1.80
N SER A 158 2.32 14.05 -2.10
CA SER A 158 2.76 14.31 -3.46
C SER A 158 3.62 13.17 -4.01
N ILE A 159 3.28 12.69 -5.20
CA ILE A 159 4.04 11.68 -5.94
C ILE A 159 4.77 12.36 -7.09
N SER A 160 6.08 12.19 -7.13
CA SER A 160 6.95 12.67 -8.18
C SER A 160 7.34 11.54 -9.13
N GLU A 161 7.89 11.92 -10.28
CA GLU A 161 8.48 10.98 -11.22
C GLU A 161 9.63 10.18 -10.60
N ALA A 162 10.43 10.82 -9.75
CA ALA A 162 11.55 10.17 -9.07
C ALA A 162 11.07 9.03 -8.15
N ASP A 163 9.95 9.20 -7.46
CA ASP A 163 9.37 8.14 -6.61
C ASP A 163 8.98 6.91 -7.43
N LEU A 164 8.43 7.12 -8.63
CA LEU A 164 8.05 6.02 -9.53
C LEU A 164 9.29 5.32 -10.09
N LEU A 165 10.33 6.07 -10.46
CA LEU A 165 11.58 5.51 -10.97
C LEU A 165 12.34 4.72 -9.90
N ASP A 166 12.35 5.20 -8.64
CA ASP A 166 12.91 4.46 -7.51
C ASP A 166 12.15 3.14 -7.28
N LEU A 167 10.82 3.19 -7.35
CA LEU A 167 9.99 1.99 -7.27
C LEU A 167 10.29 0.99 -8.39
N HIS A 168 10.43 1.44 -9.65
CA HIS A 168 10.75 0.56 -10.80
C HIS A 168 12.06 -0.22 -10.61
N GLN A 169 13.07 0.37 -9.98
CA GLN A 169 14.36 -0.30 -9.75
C GLN A 169 14.29 -1.46 -8.75
N THR A 170 13.21 -1.50 -7.96
CA THR A 170 13.03 -2.46 -6.86
C THR A 170 11.96 -3.51 -7.13
N LEU A 171 11.18 -3.36 -8.21
CA LEU A 171 10.17 -4.31 -8.69
C LEU A 171 10.80 -5.33 -9.65
#